data_AF-A0A9D6Y8N6-F1
#
_entry.id   AF-A0A9D6Y8N6-F1
#
_cell.length_a   1.000
_cell.length_b   1.000
_cell.length_c   1.000
_cell.angle_alpha   90.00
_cell.angle_beta   90.00
_cell.angle_gamma   90.00
#
_symmetry.space_group_name_H-M   'P 1'
#
loop_
_entity.id
_entity.type
_entity.pdbx_description
1 polymer ?
#
loop_
_entity_poly.entity_id
_entity_poly.type
_entity_poly.pdbx_seq_one_letter_code
_entity_poly.pdbx_strand_id
1 'polypeptide(L)'
;MVNHTTHPQPQGYRLLQRTDPEPLLRTEIAAKHGAADAADHAIVCAACRHPITSERARICVNRAHLHRCVNPAGYVFEIGCFGSAAGCKTWGAPSPEHTWFPGFAWDYALCGDCRGHLGWRFSGAAGAAFFGLVLNRLVSEEASRR
;
A
#
# COMPACT_ATOMS: atom_id res chain seq x y z
N MET A 1 56.41 -37.89 -6.26
CA MET A 1 55.40 -38.85 -5.74
C MET A 1 54.47 -38.05 -4.84
N VAL A 2 53.21 -37.97 -5.22
CA VAL A 2 52.24 -36.99 -4.71
C VAL A 2 51.61 -37.46 -3.40
N ASN A 3 51.53 -36.55 -2.41
CA ASN A 3 50.83 -36.75 -1.15
C ASN A 3 49.33 -36.83 -1.38
N HIS A 4 48.69 -37.93 -0.96
CA HIS A 4 47.24 -38.04 -0.90
C HIS A 4 46.75 -37.77 0.52
N THR A 5 46.39 -36.51 0.78
CA THR A 5 45.61 -36.13 1.97
C THR A 5 44.17 -36.57 1.76
N THR A 6 43.74 -37.59 2.50
CA THR A 6 42.35 -38.06 2.50
C THR A 6 41.46 -37.06 3.25
N HIS A 7 40.63 -36.32 2.51
CA HIS A 7 39.56 -35.49 3.10
C HIS A 7 38.36 -36.37 3.50
N PRO A 8 37.88 -36.32 4.75
CA PRO A 8 36.62 -36.97 5.11
C PRO A 8 35.44 -36.21 4.48
N GLN A 9 34.59 -36.94 3.76
CA GLN A 9 33.33 -36.42 3.19
C GLN A 9 32.30 -36.22 4.32
N PRO A 10 31.66 -35.06 4.44
CA PRO A 10 30.57 -34.88 5.39
C PRO A 10 29.34 -35.67 4.92
N GLN A 11 28.81 -36.47 5.85
CA GLN A 11 27.64 -37.30 5.65
C GLN A 11 26.40 -36.47 5.33
N GLY A 12 25.59 -37.00 4.41
CA GLY A 12 24.41 -36.44 3.77
C GLY A 12 23.59 -35.44 4.58
N TYR A 13 23.40 -34.25 4.00
CA TYR A 13 22.25 -33.43 4.33
C TYR A 13 21.02 -34.11 3.70
N ARG A 14 20.16 -34.63 4.55
CA ARG A 14 18.81 -35.08 4.19
C ARG A 14 18.07 -33.85 3.67
N LEU A 15 17.66 -33.91 2.39
CA LEU A 15 16.82 -32.91 1.75
C LEU A 15 15.56 -32.73 2.63
N LEU A 16 15.52 -31.68 3.45
CA LEU A 16 14.26 -31.24 4.04
C LEU A 16 13.37 -30.92 2.85
N GLN A 17 12.30 -31.70 2.75
CA GLN A 17 11.26 -31.54 1.76
C GLN A 17 10.96 -30.05 1.66
N ARG A 18 11.08 -29.51 0.45
CA ARG A 18 10.52 -28.20 0.12
C ARG A 18 9.05 -28.29 0.51
N THR A 19 8.71 -27.78 1.68
CA THR A 19 7.38 -27.24 1.88
C THR A 19 7.35 -26.05 0.94
N ASP A 20 6.62 -26.19 -0.16
CA ASP A 20 6.32 -25.09 -1.05
C ASP A 20 5.98 -23.86 -0.18
N PRO A 21 6.56 -22.68 -0.45
CA PRO A 21 6.11 -21.48 0.23
C PRO A 21 4.61 -21.37 -0.01
N GLU A 22 3.87 -21.32 1.10
CA GLU A 22 2.43 -21.06 1.14
C GLU A 22 2.11 -19.96 0.11
N PRO A 23 1.12 -20.16 -0.78
CA PRO A 23 0.89 -19.26 -1.91
C PRO A 23 0.66 -17.86 -1.36
N LEU A 24 1.57 -16.94 -1.73
CA LEU A 24 1.58 -15.53 -1.32
C LEU A 24 0.16 -15.04 -1.04
N LEU A 25 -0.15 -14.87 0.25
CA LEU A 25 -1.43 -14.41 0.78
C LEU A 25 -2.05 -13.41 -0.19
N ARG A 26 -3.14 -13.83 -0.87
CA ARG A 26 -3.79 -13.01 -1.88
C ARG A 26 -4.23 -11.72 -1.18
N THR A 27 -3.66 -10.58 -1.58
CA THR A 27 -4.04 -9.30 -0.99
C THR A 27 -5.52 -9.05 -1.27
N GLU A 28 -6.32 -8.99 -0.21
CA GLU A 28 -7.78 -8.81 -0.27
C GLU A 28 -8.11 -7.33 -0.21
N ILE A 29 -8.88 -6.84 -1.17
CA ILE A 29 -9.43 -5.49 -1.17
C ILE A 29 -10.94 -5.59 -1.02
N ALA A 30 -11.50 -4.95 0.01
CA ALA A 30 -12.94 -4.92 0.28
C ALA A 30 -13.41 -3.49 0.56
N ALA A 31 -14.48 -3.06 -0.10
CA ALA A 31 -15.16 -1.81 0.25
C ALA A 31 -15.79 -1.94 1.63
N LYS A 32 -15.54 -0.96 2.51
CA LYS A 32 -16.22 -0.90 3.79
C LYS A 32 -17.55 -0.16 3.60
N HIS A 33 -18.67 -0.89 3.59
CA HIS A 33 -20.00 -0.27 3.60
C HIS A 33 -20.28 0.25 5.01
N GLY A 34 -20.10 1.57 5.22
CA GLY A 34 -20.60 2.29 6.40
C GLY A 34 -22.02 2.80 6.16
N ALA A 35 -22.85 2.82 7.22
CA ALA A 35 -24.26 3.19 7.20
C ALA A 35 -24.52 4.49 6.42
N ALA A 36 -25.58 4.49 5.61
CA ALA A 36 -25.91 5.49 4.60
C ALA A 36 -26.26 6.91 5.11
N ASP A 37 -26.13 7.19 6.42
CA ASP A 37 -26.59 8.42 7.07
C ASP A 37 -25.48 9.32 7.65
N ALA A 38 -24.20 8.95 7.52
CA ALA A 38 -23.12 9.90 7.81
C ALA A 38 -22.98 10.87 6.62
N ALA A 39 -23.02 12.18 6.90
CA ALA A 39 -22.69 13.21 5.91
C ALA A 39 -21.38 12.81 5.20
N ASP A 40 -21.37 12.84 3.86
CA ASP A 40 -20.20 12.45 3.08
C ASP A 40 -19.09 13.48 3.28
N HIS A 41 -18.24 13.25 4.28
CA HIS A 41 -17.14 14.16 4.58
C HIS A 41 -16.08 14.04 3.49
N ALA A 42 -15.75 15.19 2.90
CA ALA A 42 -14.69 15.29 1.93
C ALA A 42 -13.36 15.17 2.67
N ILE A 43 -12.43 14.39 2.13
CA ILE A 43 -11.07 14.31 2.64
C ILE A 43 -10.20 15.15 1.70
N VAL A 44 -9.60 16.20 2.25
CA VAL A 44 -8.86 17.22 1.51
C VAL A 44 -7.38 17.19 1.86
N CYS A 45 -6.56 17.77 0.99
CA CYS A 45 -5.14 17.96 1.25
C CYS A 45 -4.95 18.89 2.46
N ALA A 46 -4.15 18.48 3.44
CA ALA A 46 -3.86 19.30 4.61
C ALA A 46 -3.16 20.63 4.25
N ALA A 47 -2.34 20.64 3.19
CA ALA A 47 -1.55 21.81 2.81
C ALA A 47 -2.35 22.87 2.03
N CYS A 48 -3.27 22.47 1.14
CA CYS A 48 -3.96 23.41 0.25
C CYS A 48 -5.50 23.26 0.21
N ARG A 49 -6.08 22.33 0.98
CA ARG A 49 -7.52 22.03 1.00
C ARG A 49 -8.10 21.52 -0.32
N HIS A 50 -7.28 21.21 -1.32
CA HIS A 50 -7.76 20.56 -2.54
C HIS A 50 -8.46 19.22 -2.19
N PRO A 51 -9.69 18.97 -2.68
CA PRO A 51 -10.37 17.70 -2.45
C PRO A 51 -9.58 16.53 -3.00
N ILE A 52 -9.36 15.48 -2.20
CA ILE A 52 -8.54 14.32 -2.58
C ILE A 52 -9.39 13.07 -2.75
N THR A 53 -10.20 12.76 -1.74
CA THR A 53 -11.04 11.56 -1.67
C THR A 53 -12.21 11.82 -0.70
N SER A 54 -12.95 10.78 -0.31
CA SER A 54 -14.05 10.89 0.66
C SER A 54 -14.06 9.72 1.65
N GLU A 55 -14.82 9.88 2.73
CA GLU A 55 -15.05 8.81 3.71
C GLU A 55 -15.64 7.55 3.05
N ARG A 56 -16.49 7.71 2.01
CA ARG A 56 -17.08 6.60 1.25
C ARG A 56 -16.06 5.81 0.43
N ALA A 57 -14.94 6.42 0.06
CA ALA A 57 -13.91 5.76 -0.71
C ALA A 57 -13.01 4.86 0.14
N ARG A 58 -13.15 4.84 1.49
CA ARG A 58 -12.35 3.98 2.36
C ARG A 58 -12.59 2.50 2.04
N ILE A 59 -11.49 1.76 1.92
CA ILE A 59 -11.50 0.31 1.72
C ILE A 59 -10.62 -0.36 2.78
N CYS A 60 -10.86 -1.64 3.02
CA CYS A 60 -9.95 -2.51 3.74
C CYS A 60 -9.04 -3.21 2.74
N VAL A 61 -7.73 -3.17 2.98
CA VAL A 61 -6.73 -3.95 2.27
C VAL A 61 -6.05 -4.84 3.30
N ASN A 62 -5.97 -6.15 3.07
CA ASN A 62 -5.48 -7.11 4.06
C ASN A 62 -6.20 -6.96 5.41
N ARG A 63 -7.53 -6.92 5.36
CA ARG A 63 -8.46 -6.83 6.51
C ARG A 63 -8.41 -5.54 7.32
N ALA A 64 -7.60 -4.55 6.91
CA ALA A 64 -7.48 -3.27 7.62
C ALA A 64 -7.55 -2.07 6.66
N HIS A 65 -8.17 -0.99 7.10
CA HIS A 65 -8.11 0.29 6.41
C HIS A 65 -6.82 1.06 6.71
N LEU A 66 -6.37 1.00 7.97
CA LEU A 66 -5.19 1.70 8.46
C LEU A 66 -3.99 0.75 8.49
N HIS A 67 -2.86 1.22 7.98
CA HIS A 67 -1.59 0.49 8.00
C HIS A 67 -0.47 1.40 8.51
N ARG A 68 0.40 0.83 9.35
CA ARG A 68 1.65 1.48 9.74
C ARG A 68 2.80 0.84 8.99
N CYS A 69 3.42 1.60 8.10
CA CYS A 69 4.42 1.08 7.16
C CYS A 69 5.76 1.78 7.38
N VAL A 70 6.86 1.07 7.09
CA VAL A 70 8.22 1.61 7.17
C VAL A 70 8.88 1.47 5.81
N ASN A 71 9.44 2.56 5.27
CA ASN A 71 10.18 2.49 4.02
C ASN A 71 11.64 2.03 4.25
N PRO A 72 12.40 1.68 3.19
CA PRO A 72 13.79 1.20 3.34
C PRO A 72 14.74 2.16 4.05
N ALA A 73 14.45 3.46 4.03
CA ALA A 73 15.23 4.49 4.72
C ALA A 73 14.83 4.66 6.20
N GLY A 74 13.88 3.86 6.72
CA GLY A 74 13.47 3.88 8.12
C GLY A 74 12.35 4.87 8.46
N TYR A 75 11.77 5.58 7.48
CA TYR A 75 10.65 6.49 7.72
C TYR A 75 9.36 5.71 7.93
N VAL A 76 8.64 6.05 9.01
CA VAL A 76 7.35 5.46 9.37
C VAL A 76 6.21 6.30 8.78
N PHE A 77 5.25 5.65 8.15
CA PHE A 77 4.03 6.26 7.64
C PHE A 77 2.80 5.56 8.20
N GLU A 78 1.83 6.34 8.66
CA GLU A 78 0.47 5.87 8.88
C GLU A 78 -0.35 6.20 7.65
N ILE A 79 -0.85 5.16 6.98
CA ILE A 79 -1.62 5.29 5.74
C ILE A 79 -3.03 4.75 5.89
N GLY A 80 -3.98 5.41 5.24
CA GLY A 80 -5.34 4.91 5.01
C GLY A 80 -5.51 4.43 3.57
N CYS A 81 -6.23 3.32 3.39
CA CYS A 81 -6.52 2.75 2.08
C CYS A 81 -7.84 3.26 1.48
N PHE A 82 -7.79 3.78 0.26
CA PHE A 82 -8.94 4.32 -0.47
C PHE A 82 -9.07 3.69 -1.86
N GLY A 83 -10.28 3.31 -2.25
CA GLY A 83 -10.56 2.75 -3.58
C GLY A 83 -10.44 3.78 -4.70
N SER A 84 -10.67 5.05 -4.37
CA SER A 84 -10.49 6.17 -5.31
C SER A 84 -9.90 7.40 -4.59
N ALA A 85 -9.12 8.17 -5.33
CA ALA A 85 -8.58 9.46 -4.88
C ALA A 85 -8.46 10.40 -6.09
N ALA A 86 -9.60 10.87 -6.59
CA ALA A 86 -9.69 11.63 -7.84
C ALA A 86 -8.89 12.95 -7.80
N GLY A 87 -8.64 13.50 -6.61
CA GLY A 87 -7.79 14.69 -6.45
C GLY A 87 -6.30 14.41 -6.43
N CYS A 88 -5.86 13.16 -6.62
CA CYS A 88 -4.46 12.81 -6.77
C CYS A 88 -4.03 12.79 -8.24
N LYS A 89 -2.79 13.18 -8.49
CA LYS A 89 -2.04 12.89 -9.73
C LYS A 89 -0.96 11.88 -9.42
N THR A 90 -0.87 10.84 -10.23
CA THR A 90 0.15 9.79 -10.09
C THR A 90 1.45 10.22 -10.79
N TRP A 91 2.60 9.89 -10.22
CA TRP A 91 3.91 10.24 -10.78
C TRP A 91 4.92 9.10 -10.63
N GLY A 92 5.71 8.89 -11.68
CA GLY A 92 6.71 7.81 -11.77
C GLY A 92 6.16 6.53 -12.41
N ALA A 93 7.08 5.62 -12.74
CA ALA A 93 6.71 4.27 -13.18
C ALA A 93 6.35 3.41 -11.96
N PRO A 94 5.28 2.60 -12.02
CA PRO A 94 4.94 1.67 -10.94
C PRO A 94 6.10 0.71 -10.66
N SER A 95 6.51 0.62 -9.39
CA SER A 95 7.59 -0.28 -8.94
C SER A 95 7.07 -1.31 -7.93
N PRO A 96 7.41 -2.60 -8.08
CA PRO A 96 7.12 -3.62 -7.07
C PRO A 96 8.11 -3.57 -5.88
N GLU A 97 9.21 -2.82 -6.01
CA GLU A 97 10.29 -2.79 -5.03
C GLU A 97 9.79 -2.28 -3.69
N HIS A 98 10.06 -3.02 -2.62
CA HIS A 98 9.68 -2.63 -1.24
C HIS A 98 8.19 -2.31 -1.07
N THR A 99 7.32 -2.91 -1.90
CA THR A 99 5.88 -2.76 -1.73
C THR A 99 5.44 -3.27 -0.36
N TRP A 100 4.54 -2.53 0.29
CA TRP A 100 3.91 -2.96 1.55
C TRP A 100 2.74 -3.92 1.31
N PHE A 101 2.27 -4.02 0.07
CA PHE A 101 1.13 -4.85 -0.32
C PHE A 101 1.58 -5.85 -1.38
N PRO A 102 1.87 -7.11 -1.00
CA PRO A 102 2.27 -8.15 -1.94
C PRO A 102 1.31 -8.29 -3.11
N GLY A 103 1.84 -8.39 -4.32
CA GLY A 103 1.06 -8.43 -5.56
C GLY A 103 0.72 -7.07 -6.16
N PHE A 104 1.16 -5.96 -5.54
CA PHE A 104 0.98 -4.60 -6.06
C PHE A 104 2.32 -3.91 -6.29
N ALA A 105 2.43 -3.21 -7.42
CA ALA A 105 3.43 -2.17 -7.66
C ALA A 105 2.90 -0.81 -7.21
N TRP A 106 3.78 0.11 -6.84
CA TRP A 106 3.41 1.46 -6.41
C TRP A 106 4.02 2.55 -7.28
N ASP A 107 3.26 3.62 -7.50
CA ASP A 107 3.75 4.92 -8.00
C ASP A 107 3.35 6.02 -7.01
N TYR A 108 3.93 7.22 -7.13
CA TYR A 108 3.67 8.31 -6.19
C TYR A 108 2.28 8.91 -6.44
N ALA A 109 1.50 9.09 -5.38
CA ALA A 109 0.27 9.89 -5.40
C ALA A 109 0.57 11.30 -4.86
N LEU A 110 0.48 12.29 -5.73
CA LEU A 110 0.68 13.71 -5.43
C LEU A 110 -0.68 14.42 -5.38
N CYS A 111 -0.80 15.48 -4.59
CA CYS A 111 -1.93 16.38 -4.68
C CYS A 111 -2.04 16.94 -6.10
N GLY A 112 -3.23 16.87 -6.70
CA GLY A 112 -3.48 17.34 -8.07
C GLY A 112 -3.28 18.84 -8.27
N ASP A 113 -3.33 19.59 -7.17
CA ASP A 113 -3.18 21.05 -7.11
C ASP A 113 -1.77 21.46 -6.63
N CYS A 114 -1.46 21.31 -5.34
CA CYS A 114 -0.19 21.79 -4.79
C CYS A 114 1.01 20.88 -5.09
N ARG A 115 0.80 19.70 -5.69
CA ARG A 115 1.83 18.68 -6.00
C ARG A 115 2.55 18.09 -4.78
N GLY A 116 2.09 18.41 -3.56
CA GLY A 116 2.60 17.77 -2.34
C GLY A 116 2.39 16.26 -2.37
N HIS A 117 3.38 15.50 -1.92
CA HIS A 117 3.30 14.03 -1.87
C HIS A 117 2.26 13.60 -0.82
N LEU A 118 1.18 12.95 -1.24
CA LEU A 118 0.10 12.50 -0.34
C LEU A 118 0.16 11.01 -0.04
N GLY A 119 0.90 10.22 -0.81
CA GLY A 119 1.10 8.79 -0.57
C GLY A 119 1.38 8.07 -1.87
N TRP A 120 0.79 6.89 -2.04
CA TRP A 120 1.07 6.00 -3.17
C TRP A 120 -0.22 5.47 -3.79
N ARG A 121 -0.20 5.26 -5.10
CA ARG A 121 -1.19 4.41 -5.77
C ARG A 121 -0.58 3.02 -5.93
N PHE A 122 -1.33 2.01 -5.55
CA PHE A 122 -0.98 0.61 -5.71
C PHE A 122 -1.77 0.03 -6.88
N SER A 123 -1.08 -0.60 -7.83
CA SER A 123 -1.68 -1.28 -8.99
C SER A 123 -1.22 -2.74 -9.04
N GLY A 124 -2.18 -3.66 -9.18
CA GLY A 124 -1.97 -5.10 -9.23
C GLY A 124 -2.59 -5.73 -10.48
N ALA A 125 -2.65 -7.07 -10.48
CA ALA A 125 -3.21 -7.84 -11.58
C ALA A 125 -4.72 -7.56 -11.79
N ALA A 126 -5.22 -7.86 -13.00
CA ALA A 126 -6.63 -7.73 -13.37
C ALA A 126 -7.25 -6.34 -13.13
N GLY A 127 -6.42 -5.28 -13.19
CA GLY A 127 -6.88 -3.90 -13.03
C GLY A 127 -7.16 -3.50 -11.58
N ALA A 128 -6.83 -4.33 -10.59
CA ALA A 128 -6.95 -3.97 -9.19
C ALA A 128 -6.07 -2.76 -8.88
N ALA A 129 -6.66 -1.72 -8.30
CA ALA A 129 -5.92 -0.54 -7.87
C ALA A 129 -6.56 0.11 -6.64
N PHE A 130 -5.73 0.76 -5.84
CA PHE A 130 -6.16 1.57 -4.70
C PHE A 130 -5.08 2.61 -4.36
N PHE A 131 -5.38 3.48 -3.40
CA PHE A 131 -4.48 4.49 -2.88
C PHE A 131 -4.18 4.24 -1.41
N GLY A 132 -2.91 4.25 -1.02
CA GLY A 132 -2.48 4.34 0.37
C GLY A 132 -2.00 5.77 0.64
N LEU A 133 -2.82 6.56 1.33
CA LEU A 133 -2.55 7.98 1.56
C LEU A 133 -2.12 8.23 3.01
N VAL A 134 -1.11 9.08 3.18
CA VAL A 134 -0.53 9.42 4.49
C VAL A 134 -1.49 10.31 5.26
N LEU A 135 -1.95 9.83 6.41
CA LEU A 135 -3.09 10.41 7.14
C LEU A 135 -2.82 11.83 7.64
N ASN A 136 -1.60 12.10 8.12
CA ASN A 136 -1.23 13.44 8.60
C ASN A 136 -1.10 14.49 7.47
N ARG A 137 -1.24 14.08 6.20
CA ARG A 137 -1.28 14.97 5.04
C ARG A 137 -2.70 15.21 4.53
N LEU A 138 -3.69 14.68 5.24
CA LEU A 138 -5.11 14.78 4.91
C LEU A 138 -5.88 15.38 6.08
N VAL A 139 -7.01 16.02 5.76
CA VAL A 139 -7.97 16.51 6.75
C VAL A 139 -9.37 16.16 6.29
N SER A 140 -10.24 15.72 7.20
CA SER A 140 -11.66 15.52 6.92
C SER A 140 -12.40 16.85 7.10
N GLU A 141 -13.20 17.23 6.12
CA GLU A 141 -14.11 18.37 6.16
C GLU A 141 -15.55 17.88 6.12
N GLU A 142 -16.37 18.41 7.03
CA GLU A 142 -17.82 18.30 6.86
C GLU A 142 -18.22 19.00 5.57
N ALA A 143 -18.84 18.25 4.65
CA ALA A 143 -19.43 18.84 3.46
C ALA A 143 -20.48 19.86 3.92
N SER A 144 -20.12 21.14 3.87
CA SER A 144 -21.01 22.23 4.25
C SER A 144 -22.24 22.15 3.34
N ARG A 145 -23.40 21.82 3.92
CA ARG A 145 -24.68 21.82 3.22
C ARG A 145 -24.93 23.25 2.77
N ARG A 146 -24.64 23.54 1.50
CA ARG A 146 -25.06 24.78 0.85
C ARG A 146 -26.56 24.74 0.60
#